data_AF-A0A840WEA4-F1
#
_entry.id   AF-A0A840WEA4-F1
#
_cell.length_a   1.000
_cell.length_b   1.000
_cell.length_c   1.000
_cell.angle_alpha   90.00
_cell.angle_beta   90.00
_cell.angle_gamma   90.00
#
_symmetry.space_group_name_H-M   'P 1'
#
loop_
_entity.id
_entity.type
_entity.pdbx_description
1 polymer ?
#
loop_
_entity_poly.entity_id
_entity_poly.type
_entity_poly.pdbx_seq_one_letter_code
_entity_poly.pdbx_strand_id
1 'polypeptide(L)'
;MNDVEEEPVVVDGGDRSCVRLLLELRDRVQELPPGTVVHLFASDPAAPLDLPAWCHLTGHTYLGPARGYGRPAYGLRVTQAPRTTRPDAPWHPAS
;
A
#
# COMPACT_ATOMS: atom_id res chain seq x y z
N MET A 1 -24.45 -3.79 -14.84
CA MET A 1 -23.28 -2.92 -14.61
C MET A 1 -22.15 -3.88 -14.30
N ASN A 2 -21.27 -4.15 -15.27
CA ASN A 2 -20.08 -4.94 -14.97
C ASN A 2 -19.17 -4.03 -14.15
N ASP A 3 -19.09 -4.28 -12.85
CA ASP A 3 -17.88 -3.96 -12.11
C ASP A 3 -16.76 -4.66 -12.86
N VAL A 4 -16.01 -3.89 -13.65
CA VAL A 4 -14.73 -4.34 -14.15
C VAL A 4 -13.91 -4.47 -12.88
N GLU A 5 -13.80 -5.69 -12.34
CA GLU A 5 -12.83 -5.99 -11.31
C GLU A 5 -11.47 -5.81 -11.98
N GLU A 6 -10.97 -4.57 -11.96
CA GLU A 6 -9.62 -4.29 -12.41
C GLU A 6 -8.69 -5.18 -11.60
N GLU A 7 -7.95 -6.04 -12.31
CA GLU A 7 -7.03 -6.97 -11.66
C GLU A 7 -6.04 -6.16 -10.79
N PRO A 8 -5.95 -6.48 -9.49
CA PRO A 8 -5.15 -5.68 -8.57
C PRO A 8 -3.69 -5.77 -8.95
N VAL A 9 -2.99 -4.64 -8.88
CA VAL A 9 -1.52 -4.63 -9.02
C VAL A 9 -0.92 -5.30 -7.80
N VAL A 10 -0.19 -6.39 -8.02
CA VAL A 10 0.44 -7.15 -6.94
C VAL A 10 1.85 -6.62 -6.68
N VAL A 11 2.16 -6.34 -5.41
CA VAL A 11 3.48 -5.91 -4.94
C VAL A 11 4.01 -6.93 -3.94
N ASP A 12 5.18 -7.51 -4.20
CA ASP A 12 5.80 -8.48 -3.29
C ASP A 12 6.76 -7.79 -2.31
N GLY A 13 6.35 -7.73 -1.04
CA GLY A 13 7.15 -7.23 0.06
C GLY A 13 8.09 -8.24 0.72
N GLY A 14 7.99 -9.54 0.39
CA GLY A 14 8.86 -10.58 0.95
C GLY A 14 8.86 -10.65 2.48
N ASP A 15 10.01 -11.03 3.06
CA ASP A 15 10.34 -11.01 4.50
C ASP A 15 10.96 -9.68 4.95
N ARG A 16 10.70 -8.60 4.22
CA ARG A 16 11.34 -7.30 4.46
C ARG A 16 10.75 -6.63 5.69
N SER A 17 11.58 -5.90 6.41
CA SER A 17 11.12 -5.06 7.51
C SER A 17 10.13 -4.00 7.04
N CYS A 18 9.19 -3.64 7.90
CA CYS A 18 8.14 -2.65 7.64
C CYS A 18 8.66 -1.36 6.97
N VAL A 19 9.82 -0.85 7.40
CA VAL A 19 10.43 0.36 6.82
C VAL A 19 10.74 0.21 5.33
N ARG A 20 11.36 -0.91 4.92
CA ARG A 20 11.70 -1.14 3.51
C ARG A 20 10.47 -1.39 2.67
N LEU A 21 9.50 -2.12 3.23
CA LEU A 21 8.20 -2.35 2.59
C LEU A 21 7.48 -1.03 2.27
N LEU A 22 7.44 -0.08 3.21
CA LEU A 22 6.77 1.19 3.03
C LEU A 22 7.46 2.11 2.01
N LEU A 23 8.80 2.06 1.93
CA LEU A 23 9.54 2.81 0.91
C LEU A 23 9.21 2.31 -0.50
N GLU A 24 9.22 0.99 -0.71
CA GLU A 24 8.90 0.40 -2.01
C GLU A 24 7.44 0.59 -2.38
N LEU A 25 6.53 0.45 -1.41
CA LEU A 25 5.12 0.75 -1.62
C LEU A 25 4.92 2.20 -2.04
N ARG A 26 5.54 3.17 -1.34
CA ARG A 26 5.48 4.59 -1.68
C ARG A 26 5.92 4.82 -3.13
N ASP A 27 7.08 4.31 -3.50
CA ASP A 27 7.63 4.54 -4.83
C ASP A 27 6.71 3.92 -5.90
N ARG A 28 6.18 2.73 -5.64
CA ARG A 28 5.27 2.06 -6.58
C ARG A 28 3.94 2.77 -6.75
N VAL A 29 3.30 3.23 -5.67
CA VAL A 29 1.97 3.88 -5.78
C VAL A 29 2.04 5.25 -6.48
N GLN A 30 3.20 5.91 -6.48
CA GLN A 30 3.39 7.18 -7.22
C GLN A 30 3.31 6.99 -8.74
N GLU A 31 3.57 5.77 -9.23
CA GLU A 31 3.53 5.44 -10.65
C GLU A 31 2.16 4.92 -11.11
N LEU A 32 1.22 4.73 -10.17
CA LEU A 32 -0.07 4.11 -10.46
C LEU A 32 -1.18 5.16 -10.66
N PRO A 33 -2.12 4.91 -11.59
CA PRO A 33 -3.30 5.75 -11.73
C PRO A 33 -4.12 5.82 -10.42
N PRO A 34 -4.76 6.96 -10.13
CA PRO A 34 -5.75 7.06 -9.08
C PRO A 34 -6.87 6.02 -9.27
N GLY A 35 -7.33 5.42 -8.17
CA GLY A 35 -8.37 4.38 -8.19
C GLY A 35 -7.82 2.96 -8.30
N THR A 36 -6.57 2.76 -8.72
CA THR A 36 -5.94 1.44 -8.80
C THR A 36 -5.94 0.75 -7.43
N VAL A 37 -6.34 -0.52 -7.41
CA VAL A 37 -6.23 -1.39 -6.24
C VAL A 37 -4.88 -2.12 -6.27
N VAL A 38 -4.18 -2.05 -5.14
CA VAL A 38 -2.89 -2.72 -4.94
C VAL A 38 -3.05 -3.81 -3.89
N HIS A 39 -2.57 -5.02 -4.18
CA HIS A 39 -2.42 -6.09 -3.21
C HIS A 39 -0.94 -6.25 -2.84
N LEU A 40 -0.61 -5.92 -1.59
CA LEU A 40 0.74 -5.95 -1.06
C LEU A 40 0.95 -7.22 -0.24
N PHE A 41 1.91 -8.06 -0.61
CA PHE A 41 2.38 -9.14 0.26
C PHE A 41 3.28 -8.60 1.35
N ALA A 42 2.98 -8.93 2.60
CA ALA A 42 3.82 -8.55 3.73
C ALA A 42 3.72 -9.61 4.84
N SER A 43 4.85 -10.15 5.28
CA SER A 43 4.91 -11.09 6.43
C SER A 43 5.21 -10.40 7.77
N ASP A 44 5.53 -9.11 7.76
CA ASP A 44 5.81 -8.34 8.97
C ASP A 44 4.57 -8.25 9.88
N PRO A 45 4.65 -8.67 11.16
CA PRO A 45 3.54 -8.61 12.10
C PRO A 45 3.03 -7.19 12.40
N ALA A 46 3.83 -6.15 12.10
CA ALA A 46 3.41 -4.75 12.24
C ALA A 46 2.56 -4.25 11.06
N ALA A 47 2.56 -4.93 9.90
CA ALA A 47 1.84 -4.52 8.71
C ALA A 47 0.33 -4.25 8.92
N PRO A 48 -0.42 -5.05 9.71
CA PRO A 48 -1.82 -4.76 10.01
C PRO A 48 -2.08 -3.43 10.72
N LEU A 49 -1.08 -2.87 11.41
CA LEU A 49 -1.16 -1.59 12.10
C LEU A 49 -0.59 -0.44 11.25
N ASP A 50 0.56 -0.69 10.62
CA ASP A 50 1.31 0.35 9.91
C ASP A 50 0.70 0.71 8.56
N LEU A 51 0.13 -0.26 7.83
CA LEU A 51 -0.51 0.02 6.53
C LEU A 51 -1.74 0.92 6.64
N PRO A 52 -2.68 0.71 7.58
CA PRO A 52 -3.77 1.67 7.82
C PRO A 52 -3.26 3.07 8.17
N ALA A 53 -2.26 3.17 9.06
CA ALA A 53 -1.70 4.45 9.49
C ALA A 53 -1.03 5.19 8.32
N TRP A 54 -0.24 4.48 7.52
CA TRP A 54 0.42 5.03 6.34
C TRP A 54 -0.59 5.44 5.26
N CYS A 55 -1.62 4.64 5.02
CA CYS A 55 -2.69 5.00 4.08
C CYS A 55 -3.40 6.27 4.54
N HIS A 56 -3.73 6.38 5.83
CA HIS A 56 -4.30 7.60 6.39
C HIS A 56 -3.37 8.80 6.21
N LEU A 57 -2.09 8.66 6.55
CA LEU A 57 -1.07 9.70 6.41
C LEU A 57 -0.97 10.22 4.97
N THR A 58 -0.99 9.32 3.99
CA THR A 58 -0.78 9.63 2.56
C THR A 58 -2.08 9.94 1.81
N GLY A 59 -3.24 9.65 2.40
CA GLY A 59 -4.54 9.83 1.77
C GLY A 59 -4.99 8.65 0.90
N HIS A 60 -4.24 7.55 0.87
CA HIS A 60 -4.68 6.28 0.29
C HIS A 60 -5.79 5.64 1.13
N THR A 61 -6.58 4.76 0.51
CA THR A 61 -7.62 4.02 1.24
C THR A 61 -7.13 2.61 1.55
N TYR A 62 -7.03 2.27 2.83
CA TYR A 62 -6.77 0.88 3.23
C TYR A 62 -8.03 0.04 3.07
N LEU A 63 -7.93 -1.12 2.42
CA LEU A 63 -9.05 -2.02 2.12
C LEU A 63 -9.08 -3.25 3.04
N GLY A 64 -8.06 -3.45 3.87
CA GLY A 64 -7.97 -4.61 4.76
C GLY A 64 -7.13 -5.76 4.19
N PRO A 65 -7.13 -6.92 4.88
CA PRO A 65 -6.47 -8.13 4.37
C PRO A 65 -7.07 -8.59 3.04
N ALA A 66 -6.22 -8.84 2.05
CA ALA A 66 -6.61 -9.41 0.76
C ALA A 66 -6.62 -10.95 0.85
N ARG A 67 -7.69 -11.57 0.36
CA ARG A 67 -7.89 -13.02 0.35
C ARG A 67 -7.52 -13.61 -1.02
N GLY A 68 -7.41 -14.94 -1.10
CA GLY A 68 -7.11 -15.65 -2.36
C GLY A 68 -5.63 -15.89 -2.62
N TYR A 69 -4.76 -15.55 -1.67
CA TYR A 69 -3.33 -15.77 -1.76
C TYR A 69 -2.85 -16.81 -0.74
N GLY A 70 -1.79 -17.54 -1.08
CA GLY A 70 -1.16 -18.53 -0.18
C GLY A 70 -0.28 -17.93 0.93
N ARG A 71 -0.23 -16.59 1.04
CA ARG A 71 0.57 -15.85 2.01
C ARG A 71 -0.14 -14.52 2.37
N PRO A 72 0.19 -13.89 3.51
CA PRO A 72 -0.49 -12.68 3.95
C PRO A 72 -0.37 -11.54 2.93
N ALA A 73 -1.51 -10.96 2.57
CA ALA A 73 -1.63 -9.84 1.65
C ALA A 73 -2.59 -8.78 2.19
N TYR A 74 -2.37 -7.53 1.79
CA TYR A 74 -3.14 -6.38 2.24
C TYR A 74 -3.52 -5.51 1.04
N GLY A 75 -4.79 -5.13 0.98
CA GLY A 75 -5.33 -4.29 -0.08
C GLY A 75 -5.30 -2.81 0.28
N LEU A 76 -5.00 -1.97 -0.72
CA LEU A 76 -5.17 -0.52 -0.64
C LEU A 76 -5.56 0.06 -2.00
N ARG A 77 -6.20 1.23 -1.99
CA ARG A 77 -6.58 1.97 -3.20
C ARG A 77 -5.77 3.26 -3.32
N VAL A 78 -5.21 3.47 -4.50
CA VAL A 78 -4.43 4.67 -4.85
C VAL A 78 -5.36 5.88 -4.91
N THR A 79 -4.95 6.99 -4.30
CA THR A 79 -5.73 8.22 -4.24
C THR A 79 -5.34 9.16 -5.37
N GLN A 80 -6.20 10.11 -5.71
CA GLN A 80 -5.93 11.10 -6.75
C GLN A 80 -4.92 12.18 -6.34
N ALA A 81 -4.83 12.47 -5.04
CA ALA A 81 -3.96 13.51 -4.51
C ALA A 81 -3.18 12.98 -3.30
N PRO A 82 -2.15 12.14 -3.51
CA PRO A 82 -1.37 11.58 -2.41
C PRO A 82 -0.56 12.67 -1.72
N ARG A 83 -0.57 12.66 -0.38
CA ARG A 83 0.34 13.49 0.43
C ARG A 83 1.73 12.87 0.40
N THR A 84 2.73 13.68 0.05
CA THR A 84 4.13 13.27 -0.01
C THR A 84 4.71 13.03 1.38
N THR A 85 5.56 12.03 1.50
CA THR A 85 6.30 11.71 2.74
C THR A 85 7.80 11.89 2.52
N ARG A 86 8.58 12.03 3.61
CA ARG A 86 10.03 12.23 3.52
C ARG A 86 10.71 11.01 2.87
N PRO A 87 11.78 11.21 2.08
CA PRO A 87 12.44 10.12 1.35
C PRO A 87 13.05 9.05 2.27
N ASP A 88 13.59 9.46 3.41
CA ASP A 88 14.24 8.64 4.44
C ASP A 88 13.32 8.24 5.60
N ALA A 89 12.16 8.90 5.73
CA ALA A 89 11.18 8.65 6.78
C ALA A 89 9.75 8.66 6.21
N PRO A 90 9.29 7.56 5.57
CA PRO A 90 7.99 7.50 4.89
C PRO A 90 6.78 7.61 5.84
N TRP A 91 7.00 7.64 7.16
CA TRP A 91 5.99 7.91 8.20
C TRP A 91 5.90 9.39 8.58
N HIS A 92 6.73 10.27 8.01
CA HIS A 92 6.63 11.71 8.21
C HIS A 92 6.18 12.42 6.91
N PRO A 93 5.25 13.39 6.99
CA PRO A 93 4.93 14.26 5.85
C PRO A 93 6.17 14.97 5.33
N ALA A 94 6.28 15.11 4.01
CA ALA A 94 7.21 16.06 3.41
C ALA A 94 6.63 17.47 3.62
N SER A 95 7.43 18.36 4.22
CA SER A 95 7.08 19.77 4.43
C SER A 95 7.09 20.56 3.12
#